data_AF-A0A821EWJ9-F1
#
_entry.id   AF-A0A821EWJ9-F1
#
_cell.length_a   1.000
_cell.length_b   1.000
_cell.length_c   1.000
_cell.angle_alpha   90.00
_cell.angle_beta   90.00
_cell.angle_gamma   90.00
#
_symmetry.space_group_name_H-M   'P 1'
#
loop_
_entity.id
_entity.type
_entity.pdbx_description
1 polymer ?
#
loop_
_entity_poly.entity_id
_entity_poly.type
_entity_poly.pdbx_seq_one_letter_code
_entity_poly.pdbx_strand_id
1 'polypeptide(L)'
;MQTYEGITSSDHKPLLGVFTDEDAPKHEGSRTIWSVFSLFLAYTYDYWEHNEWNTQSSETTYEKFILFLTLLSSRCQQHFPLNRARPSVPQELLKLMAQSRSLSFKAKRKGDIELRNEARRLRNFTRFELKRFQQEQLSVQLKERYSSGEGSNLFWNRTKRHFRHISSSLRGFVTPSGEIMKDPQDMSNIAADYYERLFEAPVVMRPHPYIDAPPIMWDNASDPIPMVTYPEIINILNSRKKKRSLDIHGLSPLILEKIPRNYWHLLAQLYNYSFTESSIPKKFKEVRMVLLAKKNAVCTPDQTRPISLLDSFLKVQERLFLTRFMQVLKNRGILPDNQSGFRAGYRLQTRVLLLIEQISSYMANSAPVTTVFVDFKSAFDQLWFEGCLGKLIRLGIPNAYVKWIQTWLLGRKATIEVL
;
A
#
# COMPACT_ATOMS: atom_id res chain seq x y z
N MET A 1 32.98 5.66 -24.36
CA MET A 1 33.25 4.45 -25.16
C MET A 1 34.76 4.23 -25.18
N GLN A 2 35.24 3.26 -24.42
CA GLN A 2 36.54 2.64 -24.63
C GLN A 2 36.29 1.13 -24.54
N THR A 3 36.62 0.41 -25.60
CA THR A 3 36.53 -1.03 -25.70
C THR A 3 37.83 -1.63 -25.19
N TYR A 4 37.75 -2.45 -24.15
CA TYR A 4 38.84 -3.37 -23.81
C TYR A 4 38.72 -4.62 -24.68
N GLU A 5 39.76 -4.90 -25.45
CA GLU A 5 39.93 -6.18 -26.14
C GLU A 5 40.39 -7.22 -25.11
N GLY A 6 39.50 -8.18 -24.84
CA GLY A 6 39.75 -9.33 -23.98
C GLY A 6 39.16 -10.58 -24.62
N ILE A 7 40.02 -11.55 -24.87
CA ILE A 7 39.80 -12.76 -25.65
C ILE A 7 39.00 -13.79 -24.83
N THR A 8 37.69 -13.89 -25.04
CA THR A 8 36.92 -15.12 -24.78
C THR A 8 35.70 -15.21 -25.71
N SER A 9 35.53 -16.37 -26.36
CA SER A 9 34.49 -16.69 -27.34
C SER A 9 33.25 -17.31 -26.68
N SER A 10 32.40 -16.47 -26.10
CA SER A 10 31.07 -16.87 -25.62
C SER A 10 30.01 -15.91 -26.15
N ASP A 11 29.02 -16.44 -26.86
CA ASP A 11 27.95 -15.69 -27.52
C ASP A 11 26.82 -15.23 -26.57
N HIS A 12 27.06 -15.36 -25.26
CA HIS A 12 26.22 -14.72 -24.24
C HIS A 12 26.99 -13.54 -23.64
N LYS A 13 26.89 -12.38 -24.29
CA LYS A 13 27.35 -11.12 -23.68
C LYS A 13 26.23 -10.58 -22.78
N PRO A 14 26.32 -10.69 -21.44
CA PRO A 14 25.45 -9.93 -20.57
C PRO A 14 25.71 -8.44 -20.79
N LEU A 15 24.64 -7.65 -20.94
CA LEU A 15 24.71 -6.21 -20.77
C LEU A 15 25.01 -5.92 -19.29
N LEU A 16 26.29 -5.80 -18.96
CA LEU A 16 26.76 -5.33 -17.66
C LEU A 16 26.55 -3.82 -17.58
N GLY A 17 25.37 -3.42 -17.10
CA GLY A 17 25.14 -2.07 -16.60
C GLY A 17 25.80 -1.94 -15.22
N VAL A 18 27.03 -1.45 -15.17
CA VAL A 18 27.62 -1.00 -13.91
C VAL A 18 27.00 0.36 -13.60
N PHE A 19 26.00 0.37 -12.71
CA PHE A 19 25.61 1.61 -12.05
C PHE A 19 26.71 1.95 -11.04
N THR A 20 27.57 2.89 -11.40
CA THR A 20 28.36 3.59 -10.39
C THR A 20 27.37 4.28 -9.47
N ASP A 21 27.27 3.82 -8.23
CA ASP A 21 26.58 4.51 -7.12
C ASP A 21 27.39 5.75 -6.70
N GLU A 22 27.88 6.49 -7.70
CA GLU A 22 28.49 7.80 -7.56
C GLU A 22 27.38 8.80 -7.88
N ASP A 23 26.92 9.48 -6.83
CA ASP A 23 25.93 10.57 -6.87
C ASP A 23 24.45 10.19 -7.00
N ALA A 24 23.99 9.11 -6.37
CA ALA A 24 22.60 9.10 -5.90
C ALA A 24 22.52 9.93 -4.60
N PRO A 25 22.01 11.18 -4.60
CA PRO A 25 21.84 11.93 -3.37
C PRO A 25 20.87 11.16 -2.48
N LYS A 26 21.39 10.56 -1.40
CA LYS A 26 20.66 9.73 -0.43
C LYS A 26 19.47 10.43 0.25
N HIS A 27 19.20 11.69 -0.10
CA HIS A 27 18.16 12.54 0.43
C HIS A 27 17.55 13.44 -0.66
N GLU A 28 17.05 12.89 -1.77
CA GLU A 28 16.16 13.63 -2.67
C GLU A 28 14.70 13.28 -2.45
N GLY A 29 13.87 14.33 -2.41
CA GLY A 29 12.44 14.25 -2.46
C GLY A 29 12.01 14.48 -3.89
N SER A 30 10.86 13.90 -4.25
CA SER A 30 10.29 14.11 -5.57
C SER A 30 8.85 14.56 -5.44
N ARG A 31 8.43 15.43 -6.36
CA ARG A 31 7.04 15.90 -6.46
C ARG A 31 6.62 15.95 -7.92
N THR A 32 5.45 15.38 -8.22
CA THR A 32 4.83 15.53 -9.54
C THR A 32 4.17 16.90 -9.65
N ILE A 33 4.50 17.65 -10.71
CA ILE A 33 3.86 18.93 -11.04
C ILE A 33 2.51 18.64 -11.70
N TRP A 34 1.48 18.44 -10.87
CA TRP A 34 0.16 18.00 -11.33
C TRP A 34 -0.57 18.97 -12.26
N SER A 35 -0.25 20.27 -12.24
CA SER A 35 -0.82 21.25 -13.17
C SER A 35 -0.37 20.98 -14.60
N VAL A 36 0.94 20.78 -14.81
CA VAL A 36 1.52 20.42 -16.11
C VAL A 36 0.99 19.07 -16.58
N PHE A 37 0.98 18.08 -15.68
CA PHE A 37 0.41 16.76 -15.95
C PHE A 37 -1.04 16.83 -16.48
N SER A 38 -1.90 17.60 -15.80
CA SER A 38 -3.32 17.72 -16.17
C SER A 38 -3.50 18.47 -17.50
N LEU A 39 -2.66 19.48 -17.77
CA LEU A 39 -2.67 20.25 -19.02
C LEU A 39 -2.28 19.36 -20.22
N PHE A 40 -1.20 18.59 -20.09
CA PHE A 40 -0.78 17.66 -21.15
C PHE A 40 -1.85 16.62 -21.45
N LEU A 41 -2.49 16.06 -20.41
CA LEU A 41 -3.60 15.14 -20.62
C LEU A 41 -4.75 15.80 -21.38
N ALA A 42 -5.14 17.02 -21.03
CA ALA A 42 -6.20 17.73 -21.73
C ALA A 42 -5.87 17.90 -23.21
N TYR A 43 -4.61 18.19 -23.55
CA TYR A 43 -4.14 18.31 -24.93
C TYR A 43 -4.11 16.98 -25.68
N THR A 44 -3.80 15.88 -25.01
CA THR A 44 -3.72 14.56 -25.68
C THR A 44 -5.07 13.85 -25.78
N TYR A 45 -6.15 14.42 -25.26
CA TYR A 45 -7.46 13.76 -25.24
C TYR A 45 -7.94 13.32 -26.63
N ASP A 46 -7.92 14.23 -27.61
CA ASP A 46 -8.42 13.96 -28.96
C ASP A 46 -7.67 12.80 -29.63
N TYR A 47 -6.35 12.72 -29.40
CA TYR A 47 -5.54 11.59 -29.87
C TYR A 47 -5.98 10.27 -29.23
N TRP A 48 -6.24 10.28 -27.92
CA TRP A 48 -6.73 9.07 -27.25
C TRP A 48 -8.11 8.69 -27.76
N GLU A 49 -9.07 9.62 -27.78
CA GLU A 49 -10.45 9.35 -28.19
C GLU A 49 -10.57 8.82 -29.62
N HIS A 50 -9.82 9.40 -30.57
CA HIS A 50 -10.00 9.09 -31.99
C HIS A 50 -8.99 8.09 -32.55
N ASN A 51 -7.78 7.98 -32.00
CA ASN A 51 -6.70 7.21 -32.63
C ASN A 51 -6.30 5.95 -31.87
N GLU A 52 -6.26 5.99 -30.53
CA GLU A 52 -5.71 4.88 -29.73
C GLU A 52 -6.74 4.16 -28.85
N TRP A 53 -7.86 4.80 -28.49
CA TRP A 53 -8.83 4.20 -27.58
C TRP A 53 -9.75 3.20 -28.27
N ASN A 54 -9.40 1.92 -28.18
CA ASN A 54 -10.21 0.83 -28.74
C ASN A 54 -10.63 -0.17 -27.64
N THR A 55 -11.94 -0.28 -27.39
CA THR A 55 -12.47 -1.22 -26.38
C THR A 55 -12.38 -2.68 -26.81
N GLN A 56 -12.45 -2.99 -28.10
CA GLN A 56 -12.31 -4.37 -28.60
C GLN A 56 -10.90 -4.94 -28.35
N SER A 57 -9.90 -4.04 -28.26
CA SER A 57 -8.54 -4.37 -27.83
C SER A 57 -8.24 -3.80 -26.44
N SER A 58 -9.14 -4.01 -25.48
CA SER A 58 -9.05 -3.47 -24.12
C SER A 58 -7.69 -3.69 -23.43
N GLU A 59 -7.03 -4.82 -23.72
CA GLU A 59 -5.69 -5.14 -23.22
C GLU A 59 -4.66 -4.12 -23.72
N THR A 60 -4.50 -4.00 -25.05
CA THR A 60 -3.46 -3.16 -25.65
C THR A 60 -3.75 -1.69 -25.41
N THR A 61 -5.02 -1.29 -25.47
CA THR A 61 -5.46 0.08 -25.17
C THR A 61 -5.06 0.48 -23.75
N TYR A 62 -5.37 -0.36 -22.75
CA TYR A 62 -5.04 -0.04 -21.37
C TYR A 62 -3.53 -0.09 -21.10
N GLU A 63 -2.81 -1.03 -21.70
CA GLU A 63 -1.35 -1.12 -21.59
C GLU A 63 -0.65 0.14 -22.11
N LYS A 64 -1.03 0.61 -23.31
CA LYS A 64 -0.51 1.87 -23.86
C LYS A 64 -0.88 3.05 -22.96
N PHE A 65 -2.12 3.09 -22.47
CA PHE A 65 -2.61 4.18 -21.63
C PHE A 65 -1.84 4.29 -20.32
N ILE A 66 -1.67 3.17 -19.61
CA ILE A 66 -0.96 3.17 -18.33
C ILE A 66 0.53 3.48 -18.50
N LEU A 67 1.14 3.00 -19.58
CA LEU A 67 2.52 3.34 -19.94
C LEU A 67 2.66 4.84 -20.19
N PHE A 68 1.76 5.42 -20.99
CA PHE A 68 1.73 6.87 -21.24
C PHE A 68 1.59 7.67 -19.94
N LEU A 69 0.66 7.31 -19.07
CA LEU A 69 0.48 7.98 -17.78
C LEU A 69 1.73 7.88 -16.89
N THR A 70 2.39 6.73 -16.88
CA THR A 70 3.62 6.49 -16.12
C THR A 70 4.76 7.38 -16.63
N LEU A 71 4.98 7.40 -17.95
CA LEU A 71 5.99 8.23 -18.59
C LEU A 71 5.70 9.72 -18.38
N LEU A 72 4.44 10.15 -18.53
CA LEU A 72 4.03 11.53 -18.31
C LEU A 72 4.25 11.95 -16.85
N SER A 73 3.89 11.08 -15.89
CA SER A 73 4.12 11.33 -14.46
C SER A 73 5.61 11.49 -14.15
N SER A 74 6.46 10.61 -14.71
CA SER A 74 7.91 10.69 -14.58
C SER A 74 8.49 11.97 -15.18
N ARG A 75 8.02 12.39 -16.37
CA ARG A 75 8.43 13.65 -17.00
C ARG A 75 7.99 14.90 -16.24
N CYS A 76 6.86 14.83 -15.54
CA CYS A 76 6.35 15.90 -14.69
C CYS A 76 6.96 15.88 -13.28
N GLN A 77 7.91 14.99 -12.99
CA GLN A 77 8.50 14.83 -11.66
C GLN A 77 9.67 15.78 -11.46
N GLN A 78 9.56 16.64 -10.47
CA GLN A 78 10.64 17.51 -10.02
C GLN A 78 11.33 16.90 -8.81
N HIS A 79 12.63 16.74 -8.92
CA HIS A 79 13.51 16.30 -7.83
C HIS A 79 14.03 17.53 -7.07
N PHE A 80 14.14 17.39 -5.75
CA PHE A 80 14.65 18.43 -4.87
C PHE A 80 15.36 17.82 -3.66
N PRO A 81 16.42 18.46 -3.14
CA PRO A 81 17.11 17.95 -1.95
C PRO A 81 16.20 18.02 -0.71
N LEU A 82 16.07 16.90 0.00
CA LEU A 82 15.46 16.81 1.32
C LEU A 82 16.47 17.28 2.37
N ASN A 83 16.53 18.59 2.58
CA ASN A 83 17.24 19.14 3.72
C ASN A 83 16.54 18.70 5.01
N ARG A 84 17.11 17.72 5.72
CA ARG A 84 16.72 17.44 7.11
C ARG A 84 17.11 18.65 7.95
N ALA A 85 16.22 19.64 8.03
CA ALA A 85 16.35 20.78 8.92
C ALA A 85 16.21 20.32 10.38
N ARG A 86 17.25 19.67 10.91
CA ARG A 86 17.62 19.89 12.29
C ARG A 86 18.44 21.18 12.26
N PRO A 87 18.05 22.25 12.98
CA PRO A 87 18.95 23.39 13.11
C PRO A 87 20.25 22.82 13.67
N SER A 88 21.33 22.94 12.90
CA SER A 88 22.65 22.53 13.36
C SER A 88 22.94 23.33 14.62
N VAL A 89 23.54 22.69 15.62
CA VAL A 89 24.06 23.43 16.78
C VAL A 89 25.03 24.48 16.21
N PRO A 90 24.90 25.77 16.58
CA PRO A 90 25.75 26.82 16.06
C PRO A 90 27.23 26.44 16.16
N GLN A 91 28.02 26.81 15.16
CA GLN A 91 29.43 26.43 15.08
C GLN A 91 30.23 26.90 16.30
N GLU A 92 29.87 28.04 16.86
CA GLU A 92 30.42 28.59 18.11
C GLU A 92 30.19 27.67 19.30
N LEU A 93 28.96 27.15 19.45
CA LEU A 93 28.60 26.18 20.50
C LEU A 93 29.36 24.87 20.34
N LEU A 94 29.54 24.39 19.10
CA LEU A 94 30.36 23.20 18.82
C LEU A 94 31.83 23.41 19.20
N LYS A 95 32.40 24.59 18.92
CA LYS A 95 33.75 24.97 19.34
C LYS A 95 33.87 25.01 20.87
N LEU A 96 32.90 25.59 21.57
CA LEU A 96 32.85 25.62 23.04
C LEU A 96 32.79 24.20 23.65
N MET A 97 31.98 23.31 23.07
CA MET A 97 31.90 21.90 23.47
C MET A 97 33.25 21.18 23.27
N ALA A 98 33.92 21.42 22.14
CA ALA A 98 35.23 20.85 21.84
C ALA A 98 36.31 21.36 22.79
N GLN A 99 36.34 22.67 23.07
CA GLN A 99 37.27 23.30 24.01
C GLN A 99 37.05 22.78 25.44
N SER A 100 35.79 22.68 25.90
CA SER A 100 35.44 22.14 27.21
C SER A 100 35.93 20.69 27.38
N ARG A 101 35.77 19.85 26.34
CA ARG A 101 36.31 18.48 26.33
C ARG A 101 37.84 18.49 26.39
N SER A 102 38.49 19.30 25.55
CA SER A 102 39.96 19.41 25.49
C SER A 102 40.57 19.82 26.84
N LEU A 103 40.01 20.85 27.49
CA LEU A 103 40.45 21.29 28.82
C LEU A 103 40.19 20.22 29.88
N SER A 104 39.04 19.53 29.83
CA SER A 104 38.75 18.42 30.75
C SER A 104 39.78 17.29 30.61
N PHE A 105 40.18 16.94 29.39
CA PHE A 105 41.24 15.96 29.14
C PHE A 105 42.61 16.43 29.63
N LYS A 106 42.98 17.70 29.38
CA LYS A 106 44.24 18.29 29.86
C LYS A 106 44.31 18.32 31.39
N ALA A 107 43.24 18.75 32.07
CA ALA A 107 43.15 18.77 33.53
C ALA A 107 43.27 17.36 34.13
N LYS A 108 42.64 16.36 33.50
CA LYS A 108 42.75 14.95 33.94
C LYS A 108 44.15 14.39 33.76
N ARG A 109 44.84 14.74 32.67
CA ARG A 109 46.20 14.27 32.38
C ARG A 109 47.25 14.91 33.31
N LYS A 110 47.13 16.21 33.60
CA LYS A 110 48.08 16.96 34.42
C LYS A 110 47.81 16.93 35.92
N GLY A 111 46.62 16.47 36.35
CA GLY A 111 46.21 16.51 37.75
C GLY A 111 45.95 17.92 38.29
N ASP A 112 45.83 18.91 37.40
CA ASP A 112 45.77 20.33 37.74
C ASP A 112 44.35 20.77 38.13
N ILE A 113 44.24 21.36 39.32
CA ILE A 113 42.99 21.84 39.92
C ILE A 113 42.46 23.12 39.26
N GLU A 114 43.35 24.02 38.84
CA GLU A 114 42.99 25.27 38.14
C GLU A 114 42.33 24.93 36.81
N LEU A 115 42.98 24.09 36.00
CA LEU A 115 42.44 23.62 34.72
C LEU A 115 41.12 22.84 34.88
N ARG A 116 40.96 22.11 35.99
CA ARG A 116 39.71 21.38 36.29
C ARG A 116 38.57 22.35 36.61
N ASN A 117 38.85 23.43 37.33
CA ASN A 117 37.87 24.48 37.64
C ASN A 117 37.48 25.25 36.39
N GLU A 118 38.45 25.59 35.53
CA GLU A 118 38.22 26.26 34.26
C GLU A 118 37.38 25.39 33.30
N ALA A 119 37.73 24.11 33.15
CA ALA A 119 36.95 23.17 32.34
C ALA A 119 35.51 23.02 32.83
N ARG A 120 35.29 23.04 34.17
CA ARG A 120 33.96 23.00 34.78
C ARG A 120 33.16 24.26 34.47
N ARG A 121 33.77 25.46 34.57
CA ARG A 121 33.14 26.74 34.23
C ARG A 121 32.71 26.75 32.76
N LEU A 122 33.61 26.41 31.85
CA LEU A 122 33.34 26.38 30.41
C LEU A 122 32.25 25.35 30.06
N ARG A 123 32.26 24.18 30.70
CA ARG A 123 31.22 23.15 30.51
C ARG A 123 29.84 23.65 30.95
N ASN A 124 29.77 24.31 32.11
CA ASN A 124 28.51 24.85 32.63
C ASN A 124 27.97 25.96 31.72
N PHE A 125 28.84 26.86 31.25
CA PHE A 125 28.47 27.90 30.28
C PHE A 125 27.97 27.31 28.96
N THR A 126 28.72 26.35 28.39
CA THR A 126 28.31 25.67 27.15
C THR A 126 26.97 24.95 27.31
N ARG A 127 26.72 24.32 28.46
CA ARG A 127 25.45 23.65 28.76
C ARG A 127 24.29 24.64 28.88
N PHE A 128 24.53 25.81 29.46
CA PHE A 128 23.55 26.89 29.55
C PHE A 128 23.19 27.42 28.16
N GLU A 129 24.17 27.78 27.33
CA GLU A 129 23.96 28.28 25.97
C GLU A 129 23.28 27.22 25.07
N LEU A 130 23.65 25.95 25.19
CA LEU A 130 22.98 24.86 24.47
C LEU A 130 21.50 24.76 24.87
N LYS A 131 21.20 24.89 26.16
CA LYS A 131 19.82 24.86 26.66
C LYS A 131 19.03 26.08 26.21
N ARG A 132 19.64 27.27 26.20
CA ARG A 132 19.02 28.51 25.69
C ARG A 132 18.69 28.37 24.20
N PHE A 133 19.65 27.95 23.39
CA PHE A 133 19.44 27.68 21.97
C PHE A 133 18.29 26.67 21.74
N GLN A 134 18.28 25.56 22.49
CA GLN A 134 17.19 24.57 22.39
C GLN A 134 15.83 25.16 22.76
N GLN A 135 15.75 26.02 23.78
CA GLN A 135 14.53 26.70 24.19
C GLN A 135 14.06 27.75 23.18
N GLU A 136 14.98 28.52 22.60
CA GLU A 136 14.69 29.47 21.52
C GLU A 136 14.18 28.74 20.27
N GLN A 137 14.83 27.65 19.87
CA GLN A 137 14.35 26.82 18.76
C GLN A 137 12.98 26.21 19.06
N LEU A 138 12.75 25.78 20.31
CA LEU A 138 11.44 25.28 20.75
C LEU A 138 10.37 26.38 20.68
N SER A 139 10.69 27.60 21.10
CA SER A 139 9.74 28.73 21.14
C SER A 139 9.42 29.27 19.75
N VAL A 140 10.42 29.39 18.86
CA VAL A 140 10.22 29.74 17.43
C VAL A 140 9.34 28.69 16.77
N GLN A 141 9.64 27.41 16.97
CA GLN A 141 8.80 26.35 16.47
C GLN A 141 7.40 26.41 17.11
N LEU A 142 7.24 26.72 18.40
CA LEU A 142 5.91 26.88 19.04
C LEU A 142 5.12 28.04 18.41
N LYS A 143 5.77 29.17 18.11
CA LYS A 143 5.11 30.30 17.44
C LYS A 143 4.65 29.94 16.03
N GLU A 144 5.46 29.21 15.27
CA GLU A 144 5.01 28.62 14.00
C GLU A 144 3.86 27.61 14.21
N ARG A 145 3.89 26.82 15.30
CA ARG A 145 2.89 25.80 15.66
C ARG A 145 1.50 26.35 16.01
N TYR A 146 1.40 27.55 16.60
CA TYR A 146 0.11 28.18 16.95
C TYR A 146 -0.46 29.09 15.84
N SER A 147 0.25 29.20 14.71
CA SER A 147 -0.29 29.86 13.53
C SER A 147 -1.34 28.98 12.84
N SER A 148 -2.35 29.59 12.22
CA SER A 148 -3.38 28.91 11.43
C SER A 148 -2.88 28.32 10.10
N GLY A 149 -1.57 28.35 9.85
CA GLY A 149 -0.94 27.90 8.60
C GLY A 149 -0.75 26.38 8.50
N GLU A 150 -0.28 25.92 7.34
CA GLU A 150 -0.07 24.49 7.01
C GLU A 150 0.83 23.74 8.01
N GLY A 151 1.69 24.46 8.76
CA GLY A 151 2.58 23.90 9.79
C GLY A 151 1.88 23.34 11.03
N SER A 152 0.66 23.79 11.34
CA SER A 152 -0.12 23.35 12.52
C SER A 152 -0.45 21.85 12.49
N ASN A 153 -0.63 21.27 11.29
CA ASN A 153 -0.89 19.85 11.09
C ASN A 153 0.34 18.95 11.34
N LEU A 154 1.56 19.50 11.32
CA LEU A 154 2.80 18.73 11.51
C LEU A 154 2.92 18.18 12.94
N PHE A 155 2.45 18.93 13.95
CA PHE A 155 2.43 18.47 15.34
C PHE A 155 1.55 17.23 15.45
N TRP A 156 0.27 17.33 15.11
CA TRP A 156 -0.65 16.18 15.17
C TRP A 156 -0.18 15.01 14.30
N ASN A 157 0.46 15.27 13.17
CA ASN A 157 1.08 14.21 12.36
C ASN A 157 2.27 13.54 13.06
N ARG A 158 3.12 14.27 13.80
CA ARG A 158 4.21 13.71 14.63
C ARG A 158 3.67 13.00 15.87
N THR A 159 2.73 13.61 16.59
CA THR A 159 2.13 13.02 17.79
C THR A 159 1.39 11.72 17.45
N LYS A 160 0.66 11.68 16.33
CA LYS A 160 0.06 10.44 15.80
C LYS A 160 1.09 9.35 15.50
N ARG A 161 2.35 9.68 15.19
CA ARG A 161 3.41 8.65 15.02
C ARG A 161 3.81 8.01 16.35
N HIS A 162 3.75 8.76 17.45
CA HIS A 162 4.05 8.22 18.79
C HIS A 162 2.89 7.40 19.37
N PHE A 163 1.65 7.72 18.99
CA PHE A 163 0.45 7.01 19.46
C PHE A 163 -0.07 5.91 18.53
N ARG A 164 0.49 5.75 17.32
CA ARG A 164 0.12 4.64 16.44
C ARG A 164 0.71 3.34 17.00
N HIS A 165 -0.12 2.31 17.13
CA HIS A 165 0.38 0.93 17.16
C HIS A 165 1.17 0.71 15.88
N ILE A 166 2.49 0.65 15.98
CA ILE A 166 3.37 0.54 14.82
C ILE A 166 3.27 -0.92 14.36
N SER A 167 2.57 -1.19 13.25
CA SER A 167 3.03 -2.29 12.40
C SER A 167 4.45 -1.91 12.00
N SER A 168 5.43 -2.52 12.64
CA SER A 168 6.82 -2.16 12.46
C SER A 168 7.20 -2.31 10.99
N SER A 169 7.88 -1.30 10.45
CA SER A 169 8.58 -1.48 9.17
C SER A 169 9.45 -2.72 9.31
N LEU A 170 9.35 -3.61 8.33
CA LEU A 170 10.16 -4.81 8.27
C LEU A 170 11.64 -4.38 8.19
N ARG A 171 12.49 -4.94 9.05
CA ARG A 171 13.92 -4.59 9.17
C ARG A 171 14.85 -5.78 8.97
N GLY A 172 14.29 -6.98 8.84
CA GLY A 172 15.05 -8.19 8.61
C GLY A 172 14.19 -9.44 8.74
N PHE A 173 14.62 -10.51 8.10
CA PHE A 173 14.07 -11.84 8.31
C PHE A 173 15.00 -12.70 9.17
N VAL A 174 14.43 -13.53 10.04
CA VAL A 174 15.17 -14.57 10.75
C VAL A 174 15.22 -15.80 9.85
N THR A 175 16.42 -16.25 9.51
CA THR A 175 16.64 -17.48 8.73
C THR A 175 16.42 -18.72 9.60
N PRO A 176 16.24 -19.92 9.01
CA PRO A 176 16.16 -21.16 9.78
C PRO A 176 17.39 -21.46 10.65
N SER A 177 18.57 -20.94 10.28
CA SER A 177 19.80 -21.02 11.07
C SER A 177 19.84 -20.06 12.27
N GLY A 178 18.85 -19.18 12.41
CA GLY A 178 18.78 -18.18 13.49
C GLY A 178 19.48 -16.85 13.18
N GLU A 179 20.05 -16.69 11.99
CA GLU A 179 20.70 -15.45 11.56
C GLU A 179 19.68 -14.41 11.09
N ILE A 180 20.04 -13.13 11.21
CA ILE A 180 19.18 -12.02 10.78
C ILE A 180 19.64 -11.54 9.40
N MET A 181 18.85 -11.88 8.39
CA MET A 181 19.02 -11.40 7.04
C MET A 181 18.40 -10.01 6.89
N LYS A 182 19.18 -9.07 6.35
CA LYS A 182 18.78 -7.66 6.16
C LYS A 182 18.94 -7.16 4.74
N ASP A 183 19.53 -7.97 3.86
CA ASP A 183 19.66 -7.61 2.46
C ASP A 183 18.27 -7.60 1.79
N PRO A 184 17.85 -6.49 1.15
CA PRO A 184 16.51 -6.38 0.57
C PRO A 184 16.22 -7.41 -0.53
N GLN A 185 17.22 -7.78 -1.33
CA GLN A 185 17.04 -8.73 -2.43
C GLN A 185 16.83 -10.14 -1.87
N ASP A 186 17.70 -10.57 -0.95
CA ASP A 186 17.57 -11.89 -0.31
C ASP A 186 16.27 -11.99 0.49
N MET A 187 15.88 -10.91 1.19
CA MET A 187 14.59 -10.85 1.87
C MET A 187 13.41 -11.00 0.91
N SER A 188 13.47 -10.34 -0.24
CA SER A 188 12.40 -10.43 -1.24
C SER A 188 12.30 -11.85 -1.83
N ASN A 189 13.44 -12.52 -2.07
CA ASN A 189 13.49 -13.90 -2.55
C ASN A 189 12.87 -14.88 -1.53
N ILE A 190 13.31 -14.83 -0.26
CA ILE A 190 12.74 -15.70 0.79
C ILE A 190 11.23 -15.47 0.97
N ALA A 191 10.80 -14.20 0.89
CA ALA A 191 9.38 -13.90 0.95
C ALA A 191 8.62 -14.43 -0.28
N ALA A 192 9.17 -14.31 -1.49
CA ALA A 192 8.59 -14.85 -2.70
C ALA A 192 8.40 -16.36 -2.60
N ASP A 193 9.44 -17.11 -2.23
CA ASP A 193 9.37 -18.56 -2.07
C ASP A 193 8.33 -18.98 -1.02
N TYR A 194 8.21 -18.21 0.07
CA TYR A 194 7.22 -18.46 1.12
C TYR A 194 5.79 -18.22 0.62
N TYR A 195 5.54 -17.07 -0.01
CA TYR A 195 4.21 -16.69 -0.45
C TYR A 195 3.75 -17.48 -1.67
N GLU A 196 4.65 -17.86 -2.58
CA GLU A 196 4.35 -18.77 -3.67
C GLU A 196 3.79 -20.09 -3.14
N ARG A 197 4.49 -20.71 -2.17
CA ARG A 197 4.01 -21.91 -1.48
C ARG A 197 2.71 -21.70 -0.70
N LEU A 198 2.55 -20.54 -0.07
CA LEU A 198 1.34 -20.22 0.69
C LEU A 198 0.09 -20.10 -0.21
N PHE A 199 0.28 -19.59 -1.44
CA PHE A 199 -0.79 -19.36 -2.42
C PHE A 199 -1.06 -20.58 -3.31
N GLU A 200 -0.36 -21.70 -3.12
CA GLU A 200 -0.67 -22.94 -3.81
C GLU A 200 -2.12 -23.36 -3.56
N ALA A 201 -2.74 -23.92 -4.60
CA ALA A 201 -4.11 -24.40 -4.50
C ALA A 201 -4.18 -25.54 -3.46
N PRO A 202 -5.18 -25.51 -2.54
CA PRO A 202 -5.31 -26.57 -1.56
C PRO A 202 -5.64 -27.91 -2.25
N VAL A 203 -5.20 -29.02 -1.64
CA VAL A 203 -5.61 -30.36 -2.06
C VAL A 203 -7.09 -30.54 -1.73
N VAL A 204 -7.89 -30.86 -2.74
CA VAL A 204 -9.34 -31.04 -2.61
C VAL A 204 -9.67 -32.52 -2.71
N MET A 205 -10.36 -33.05 -1.71
CA MET A 205 -10.94 -34.40 -1.79
C MET A 205 -12.10 -34.40 -2.78
N ARG A 206 -12.06 -35.30 -3.76
CA ARG A 206 -13.14 -35.53 -4.73
C ARG A 206 -13.86 -36.85 -4.44
N PRO A 207 -15.19 -36.94 -4.63
CA PRO A 207 -16.06 -35.89 -5.14
C PRO A 207 -16.34 -34.80 -4.10
N HIS A 208 -16.30 -33.54 -4.51
CA HIS A 208 -16.54 -32.39 -3.67
C HIS A 208 -17.98 -31.85 -3.88
N PRO A 209 -18.79 -31.72 -2.81
CA PRO A 209 -20.24 -31.46 -2.91
C PRO A 209 -20.63 -30.09 -3.49
N TYR A 210 -19.65 -29.20 -3.72
CA TYR A 210 -19.87 -27.88 -4.29
C TYR A 210 -19.38 -27.72 -5.73
N ILE A 211 -18.49 -28.59 -6.20
CA ILE A 211 -17.93 -28.51 -7.56
C ILE A 211 -18.50 -29.61 -8.44
N ASP A 212 -18.65 -30.81 -7.88
CA ASP A 212 -19.08 -31.99 -8.62
C ASP A 212 -20.61 -32.19 -8.56
N ALA A 213 -21.34 -31.29 -7.87
CA ALA A 213 -22.80 -31.28 -7.84
C ALA A 213 -23.37 -30.58 -9.08
N PRO A 214 -24.52 -31.06 -9.63
CA PRO A 214 -25.13 -30.44 -10.80
C PRO A 214 -25.49 -28.97 -10.52
N PRO A 215 -25.32 -28.08 -11.52
CA PRO A 215 -25.63 -26.67 -11.35
C PRO A 215 -27.12 -26.49 -11.06
N ILE A 216 -27.42 -25.69 -10.04
CA ILE A 216 -28.79 -25.26 -9.78
C ILE A 216 -29.17 -24.25 -10.87
N MET A 217 -30.21 -24.55 -11.64
CA MET A 217 -30.74 -23.63 -12.65
C MET A 217 -31.56 -22.55 -11.95
N TRP A 218 -31.23 -21.29 -12.20
CA TRP A 218 -31.99 -20.13 -11.73
C TRP A 218 -32.53 -19.38 -12.95
N ASP A 219 -33.79 -18.94 -12.91
CA ASP A 219 -34.46 -18.26 -14.03
C ASP A 219 -33.71 -16.99 -14.49
N ASN A 220 -32.95 -16.37 -13.57
CA ASN A 220 -32.18 -15.15 -13.78
C ASN A 220 -30.66 -15.40 -13.89
N ALA A 221 -30.24 -16.62 -14.25
CA ALA A 221 -28.81 -16.97 -14.37
C ALA A 221 -28.08 -16.14 -15.45
N SER A 222 -28.83 -15.56 -16.40
CA SER A 222 -28.30 -14.78 -17.53
C SER A 222 -28.31 -13.27 -17.31
N ASP A 223 -28.68 -12.78 -16.12
CA ASP A 223 -28.71 -11.33 -15.86
C ASP A 223 -27.32 -10.69 -16.12
N PRO A 224 -27.24 -9.67 -16.99
CA PRO A 224 -25.99 -8.97 -17.25
C PRO A 224 -25.61 -8.10 -16.06
N ILE A 225 -24.33 -7.73 -15.98
CA ILE A 225 -23.86 -6.70 -15.05
C ILE A 225 -24.34 -5.34 -15.61
N PRO A 226 -25.09 -4.52 -14.86
CA PRO A 226 -25.58 -3.23 -15.35
C PRO A 226 -24.44 -2.31 -15.81
N MET A 227 -24.68 -1.50 -16.83
CA MET A 227 -23.67 -0.55 -17.32
C MET A 227 -23.36 0.54 -16.29
N VAL A 228 -22.11 0.99 -16.30
CA VAL A 228 -21.53 2.07 -15.54
C VAL A 228 -21.86 3.39 -16.21
N THR A 229 -22.31 4.33 -15.38
CA THR A 229 -22.53 5.72 -15.78
C THR A 229 -21.42 6.62 -15.28
N TYR A 230 -21.17 7.73 -15.98
CA TYR A 230 -20.18 8.72 -15.57
C TYR A 230 -20.44 9.31 -14.15
N PRO A 231 -21.69 9.65 -13.75
CA PRO A 231 -21.96 10.14 -12.40
C PRO A 231 -21.57 9.15 -11.30
N GLU A 232 -21.73 7.84 -11.52
CA GLU A 232 -21.28 6.82 -10.56
C GLU A 232 -19.77 6.87 -10.34
N ILE A 233 -19.00 7.01 -11.42
CA ILE A 233 -17.54 7.14 -11.36
C ILE A 233 -17.17 8.37 -10.53
N ILE A 234 -17.77 9.53 -10.80
CA ILE A 234 -17.50 10.76 -10.05
C ILE A 234 -17.81 10.61 -8.56
N ASN A 235 -18.92 9.93 -8.21
CA ASN A 235 -19.26 9.66 -6.81
C ASN A 235 -18.21 8.79 -6.11
N ILE A 236 -17.68 7.78 -6.80
CA ILE A 236 -16.57 6.95 -6.28
C ILE A 236 -15.31 7.79 -6.10
N LEU A 237 -15.00 8.66 -7.06
CA LEU A 237 -13.83 9.53 -6.99
C LEU A 237 -13.93 10.52 -5.83
N ASN A 238 -15.09 11.10 -5.55
CA ASN A 238 -15.28 12.06 -4.47
C ASN A 238 -15.28 11.42 -3.08
N SER A 239 -15.74 10.17 -2.96
CA SER A 239 -15.86 9.47 -1.67
C SER A 239 -14.58 8.72 -1.24
N ARG A 240 -13.57 8.64 -2.10
CA ARG A 240 -12.35 7.87 -1.83
C ARG A 240 -11.43 8.56 -0.80
N LYS A 241 -10.68 7.74 -0.06
CA LYS A 241 -9.60 8.25 0.81
C LYS A 241 -8.39 8.62 -0.03
N LYS A 242 -7.85 9.82 0.18
CA LYS A 242 -6.61 10.27 -0.46
C LYS A 242 -5.41 9.51 0.11
N LYS A 243 -4.82 8.65 -0.72
CA LYS A 243 -3.62 7.87 -0.39
C LYS A 243 -2.48 8.28 -1.32
N ARG A 244 -1.24 8.07 -0.87
CA ARG A 244 -0.01 8.41 -1.61
C ARG A 244 0.85 7.22 -2.01
N SER A 245 0.52 6.02 -1.54
CA SER A 245 1.21 4.78 -1.93
C SER A 245 1.20 4.62 -3.44
N LEU A 246 2.34 4.25 -4.02
CA LEU A 246 2.47 4.00 -5.45
C LEU A 246 2.11 2.54 -5.75
N ASP A 247 1.39 2.30 -6.85
CA ASP A 247 1.16 0.95 -7.37
C ASP A 247 2.41 0.41 -8.12
N ILE A 248 2.24 -0.72 -8.81
CA ILE A 248 3.32 -1.38 -9.57
C ILE A 248 3.83 -0.54 -10.74
N HIS A 249 3.01 0.39 -11.24
CA HIS A 249 3.37 1.30 -12.33
C HIS A 249 4.01 2.60 -11.80
N GLY A 250 4.26 2.70 -10.49
CA GLY A 250 4.80 3.92 -9.87
C GLY A 250 3.77 5.05 -9.79
N LEU A 251 2.47 4.77 -9.97
CA LEU A 251 1.41 5.76 -9.96
C LEU A 251 0.71 5.81 -8.60
N SER A 252 0.41 7.03 -8.17
CA SER A 252 -0.33 7.29 -6.93
C SER A 252 -1.82 7.42 -7.20
N PRO A 253 -2.73 7.01 -6.29
CA PRO A 253 -4.17 7.29 -6.40
C PRO A 253 -4.56 8.77 -6.52
N LEU A 254 -3.61 9.69 -6.30
CA LEU A 254 -3.73 11.10 -6.61
C LEU A 254 -3.97 11.35 -8.12
N ILE A 255 -3.45 10.50 -9.01
CA ILE A 255 -3.64 10.63 -10.46
C ILE A 255 -5.11 10.66 -10.84
N LEU A 256 -5.95 9.89 -10.13
CA LEU A 256 -7.39 9.85 -10.37
C LEU A 256 -8.09 11.20 -10.12
N GLU A 257 -7.45 12.10 -9.35
CA GLU A 257 -7.93 13.46 -9.07
C GLU A 257 -7.44 14.47 -10.12
N LYS A 258 -6.43 14.10 -10.91
CA LYS A 258 -5.72 14.96 -11.85
C LYS A 258 -6.00 14.63 -13.31
N ILE A 259 -6.59 13.47 -13.56
CA ILE A 259 -7.09 13.12 -14.89
C ILE A 259 -8.29 13.99 -15.24
N PRO A 260 -8.28 14.64 -16.42
CA PRO A 260 -9.39 15.42 -16.92
C PRO A 260 -10.69 14.60 -17.01
N ARG A 261 -11.83 15.29 -16.90
CA ARG A 261 -13.16 14.66 -16.80
C ARG A 261 -13.52 13.80 -18.02
N ASN A 262 -13.08 14.20 -19.20
CA ASN A 262 -13.35 13.53 -20.46
C ASN A 262 -12.74 12.11 -20.54
N TYR A 263 -11.54 11.91 -20.01
CA TYR A 263 -10.93 10.56 -19.90
C TYR A 263 -11.75 9.56 -19.08
N TRP A 264 -12.57 10.03 -18.14
CA TRP A 264 -13.45 9.14 -17.39
C TRP A 264 -14.59 8.57 -18.24
N HIS A 265 -14.98 9.24 -19.34
CA HIS A 265 -15.89 8.65 -20.32
C HIS A 265 -15.24 7.49 -21.07
N LEU A 266 -13.98 7.66 -21.51
CA LEU A 266 -13.19 6.59 -22.13
C LEU A 266 -13.04 5.39 -21.17
N LEU A 267 -12.66 5.64 -19.91
CA LEU A 267 -12.58 4.60 -18.88
C LEU A 267 -13.92 3.94 -18.59
N ALA A 268 -15.04 4.68 -18.64
CA ALA A 268 -16.38 4.09 -18.49
C ALA A 268 -16.68 3.09 -19.62
N GLN A 269 -16.31 3.40 -20.86
CA GLN A 269 -16.46 2.46 -21.99
C GLN A 269 -15.63 1.18 -21.76
N LEU A 270 -14.39 1.32 -21.29
CA LEU A 270 -13.52 0.19 -20.93
C LEU A 270 -14.11 -0.67 -19.80
N TYR A 271 -14.65 -0.03 -18.74
CA TYR A 271 -15.29 -0.75 -17.64
C TYR A 271 -16.56 -1.48 -18.08
N ASN A 272 -17.38 -0.84 -18.93
CA ASN A 272 -18.57 -1.46 -19.49
C ASN A 272 -18.22 -2.67 -20.37
N TYR A 273 -17.22 -2.52 -21.25
CA TYR A 273 -16.73 -3.63 -22.06
C TYR A 273 -16.22 -4.80 -21.20
N SER A 274 -15.50 -4.50 -20.13
CA SER A 274 -15.05 -5.52 -19.17
C SER A 274 -16.23 -6.25 -18.49
N PHE A 275 -17.30 -5.53 -18.17
CA PHE A 275 -18.50 -6.11 -17.56
C PHE A 275 -19.34 -6.94 -18.53
N THR A 276 -19.38 -6.58 -19.81
CA THR A 276 -20.08 -7.37 -20.85
C THR A 276 -19.29 -8.62 -21.22
N GLU A 277 -17.99 -8.48 -21.49
CA GLU A 277 -17.14 -9.59 -21.96
C GLU A 277 -16.53 -10.43 -20.84
N SER A 278 -16.73 -10.03 -19.58
CA SER A 278 -16.02 -10.63 -18.43
C SER A 278 -14.50 -10.66 -18.60
N SER A 279 -13.94 -9.63 -19.23
CA SER A 279 -12.52 -9.51 -19.54
C SER A 279 -11.86 -8.43 -18.68
N ILE A 280 -10.62 -8.64 -18.24
CA ILE A 280 -9.88 -7.67 -17.40
C ILE A 280 -8.46 -7.58 -17.96
N PRO A 281 -7.98 -6.38 -18.33
CA PRO A 281 -6.61 -6.18 -18.79
C PRO A 281 -5.57 -6.82 -17.86
N LYS A 282 -4.54 -7.49 -18.40
CA LYS A 282 -3.49 -8.15 -17.61
C LYS A 282 -2.74 -7.15 -16.75
N LYS A 283 -2.56 -5.91 -17.23
CA LYS A 283 -1.95 -4.83 -16.44
C LYS A 283 -2.71 -4.53 -15.13
N PHE A 284 -4.04 -4.62 -15.11
CA PHE A 284 -4.80 -4.53 -13.85
C PHE A 284 -4.50 -5.67 -12.87
N LYS A 285 -4.05 -6.82 -13.38
CA LYS A 285 -3.76 -8.01 -12.58
C LYS A 285 -2.32 -8.03 -12.05
N GLU A 286 -1.48 -7.09 -12.46
CA GLU A 286 -0.15 -6.86 -11.89
C GLU A 286 -0.28 -6.06 -10.59
N VAL A 287 0.45 -6.50 -9.55
CA VAL A 287 0.33 -5.93 -8.21
C VAL A 287 1.70 -5.73 -7.60
N ARG A 288 1.90 -4.60 -6.94
CA ARG A 288 3.04 -4.39 -6.04
C ARG A 288 2.66 -4.86 -4.65
N MET A 289 3.34 -5.87 -4.13
CA MET A 289 3.09 -6.43 -2.80
C MET A 289 4.13 -5.90 -1.82
N VAL A 290 3.68 -5.20 -0.78
CA VAL A 290 4.53 -4.67 0.28
C VAL A 290 4.30 -5.46 1.57
N LEU A 291 5.37 -5.90 2.21
CA LEU A 291 5.29 -6.67 3.45
C LEU A 291 5.29 -5.76 4.67
N LEU A 292 4.31 -5.95 5.55
CA LEU A 292 4.24 -5.27 6.85
C LEU A 292 4.39 -6.29 7.98
N ALA A 293 5.29 -6.04 8.93
CA ALA A 293 5.41 -6.94 10.07
C ALA A 293 4.16 -6.89 10.96
N LYS A 294 3.68 -8.06 11.42
CA LYS A 294 2.51 -8.15 12.31
C LYS A 294 2.78 -7.50 13.67
N LYS A 295 3.98 -7.71 14.23
CA LYS A 295 4.41 -7.23 15.56
C LYS A 295 5.85 -6.71 15.53
N ASN A 296 6.82 -7.59 15.35
CA ASN A 296 8.25 -7.29 15.48
C ASN A 296 8.89 -6.91 14.14
N ALA A 297 9.77 -5.92 14.15
CA ALA A 297 10.42 -5.43 12.94
C ALA A 297 11.34 -6.48 12.29
N VAL A 298 11.90 -7.38 13.09
CA VAL A 298 12.63 -8.56 12.63
C VAL A 298 11.75 -9.77 12.96
N CYS A 299 11.40 -10.55 11.95
CA CYS A 299 10.46 -11.66 12.10
C CYS A 299 10.72 -12.73 11.03
N THR A 300 9.88 -13.75 10.98
CA THR A 300 9.84 -14.72 9.86
C THR A 300 8.79 -14.26 8.82
N PRO A 301 8.83 -14.77 7.57
CA PRO A 301 7.87 -14.40 6.53
C PRO A 301 6.39 -14.59 6.91
N ASP A 302 6.05 -15.67 7.64
CA ASP A 302 4.69 -15.97 8.12
C ASP A 302 4.15 -14.96 9.14
N GLN A 303 5.06 -14.19 9.75
CA GLN A 303 4.73 -13.11 10.67
C GLN A 303 4.58 -11.75 9.98
N THR A 304 4.54 -11.73 8.64
CA THR A 304 4.24 -10.54 7.85
C THR A 304 2.80 -10.55 7.31
N ARG A 305 2.32 -9.37 6.90
CA ARG A 305 1.07 -9.17 6.18
C ARG A 305 1.42 -8.71 4.77
N PRO A 306 1.04 -9.46 3.72
CA PRO A 306 1.23 -9.01 2.37
C PRO A 306 0.15 -7.98 2.02
N ILE A 307 0.55 -6.73 1.74
CA ILE A 307 -0.35 -5.68 1.30
C ILE A 307 -0.23 -5.51 -0.20
N SER A 308 -1.29 -5.89 -0.91
CA SER A 308 -1.42 -5.71 -2.35
C SER A 308 -1.77 -4.26 -2.70
N LEU A 309 -0.83 -3.55 -3.33
CA LEU A 309 -1.03 -2.22 -3.91
C LEU A 309 -1.47 -2.39 -5.38
N LEU A 310 -2.78 -2.52 -5.57
CA LEU A 310 -3.40 -2.65 -6.88
C LEU A 310 -3.32 -1.35 -7.69
N ASP A 311 -3.45 -1.48 -9.01
CA ASP A 311 -3.69 -0.39 -9.94
C ASP A 311 -4.85 0.51 -9.45
N SER A 312 -4.66 1.83 -9.55
CA SER A 312 -5.62 2.82 -9.05
C SER A 312 -6.93 2.85 -9.84
N PHE A 313 -6.90 2.59 -11.15
CA PHE A 313 -8.08 2.51 -12.01
C PHE A 313 -8.81 1.18 -11.83
N LEU A 314 -8.10 0.06 -11.58
CA LEU A 314 -8.74 -1.20 -11.21
C LEU A 314 -9.59 -1.02 -9.94
N LYS A 315 -9.09 -0.31 -8.92
CA LYS A 315 -9.86 -0.06 -7.68
C LYS A 315 -11.18 0.67 -7.93
N VAL A 316 -11.24 1.55 -8.92
CA VAL A 316 -12.48 2.22 -9.33
C VAL A 316 -13.44 1.20 -9.93
N GLN A 317 -12.95 0.35 -10.83
CA GLN A 317 -13.73 -0.73 -11.42
C GLN A 317 -14.24 -1.74 -10.38
N GLU A 318 -13.40 -2.17 -9.44
CA GLU A 318 -13.78 -3.07 -8.34
C GLU A 318 -14.89 -2.46 -7.49
N ARG A 319 -14.86 -1.14 -7.25
CA ARG A 319 -15.89 -0.44 -6.49
C ARG A 319 -17.21 -0.37 -7.25
N LEU A 320 -17.17 -0.15 -8.56
CA LEU A 320 -18.34 -0.17 -9.45
C LEU A 320 -18.97 -1.57 -9.48
N PHE A 321 -18.15 -2.60 -9.62
CA PHE A 321 -18.58 -4.00 -9.58
C PHE A 321 -19.18 -4.36 -8.23
N LEU A 322 -18.48 -4.03 -7.13
CA LEU A 322 -18.92 -4.34 -5.77
C LEU A 322 -20.29 -3.72 -5.46
N THR A 323 -20.56 -2.51 -5.96
CA THR A 323 -21.86 -1.86 -5.74
C THR A 323 -23.01 -2.69 -6.34
N ARG A 324 -22.82 -3.18 -7.57
CA ARG A 324 -23.79 -4.04 -8.27
C ARG A 324 -23.90 -5.41 -7.61
N PHE A 325 -22.77 -6.02 -7.28
CA PHE A 325 -22.71 -7.32 -6.63
C PHE A 325 -23.42 -7.30 -5.26
N MET A 326 -23.20 -6.26 -4.44
CA MET A 326 -23.89 -6.10 -3.17
C MET A 326 -25.41 -5.93 -3.32
N GLN A 327 -25.87 -5.31 -4.41
CA GLN A 327 -27.29 -5.21 -4.72
C GLN A 327 -27.90 -6.58 -5.05
N VAL A 328 -27.20 -7.41 -5.83
CA VAL A 328 -27.60 -8.80 -6.08
C VAL A 328 -27.69 -9.59 -4.78
N LEU A 329 -26.67 -9.50 -3.91
CA LEU A 329 -26.67 -10.18 -2.61
C LEU A 329 -27.83 -9.73 -1.71
N LYS A 330 -28.12 -8.42 -1.69
CA LYS A 330 -29.20 -7.85 -0.89
C LYS A 330 -30.57 -8.28 -1.39
N ASN A 331 -30.82 -8.15 -2.69
CA ASN A 331 -32.13 -8.47 -3.29
C ASN A 331 -32.50 -9.94 -3.13
N ARG A 332 -31.50 -10.81 -3.02
CA ARG A 332 -31.69 -12.26 -2.86
C ARG A 332 -31.57 -12.74 -1.41
N GLY A 333 -31.35 -11.85 -0.45
CA GLY A 333 -31.23 -12.23 0.97
C GLY A 333 -30.09 -13.20 1.27
N ILE A 334 -29.01 -13.18 0.48
CA ILE A 334 -27.93 -14.19 0.56
C ILE A 334 -27.10 -14.05 1.83
N LEU A 335 -26.92 -12.82 2.32
CA LEU A 335 -26.10 -12.54 3.50
C LEU A 335 -26.92 -12.73 4.79
N PRO A 336 -26.50 -13.61 5.70
CA PRO A 336 -27.16 -13.78 6.99
C PRO A 336 -27.18 -12.50 7.80
N ASP A 337 -28.23 -12.26 8.59
CA ASP A 337 -28.31 -11.07 9.43
C ASP A 337 -27.19 -11.00 10.46
N ASN A 338 -26.74 -12.15 10.96
CA ASN A 338 -25.67 -12.25 11.94
C ASN A 338 -24.27 -11.89 11.39
N GLN A 339 -24.12 -11.76 10.07
CA GLN A 339 -22.87 -11.34 9.46
C GLN A 339 -22.72 -9.81 9.46
N SER A 340 -21.84 -9.29 10.33
CA SER A 340 -21.52 -7.85 10.38
C SER A 340 -20.23 -7.46 9.65
N GLY A 341 -19.32 -8.40 9.42
CA GLY A 341 -18.06 -8.13 8.73
C GLY A 341 -18.28 -7.66 7.29
N PHE A 342 -17.60 -6.59 6.89
CA PHE A 342 -17.62 -6.03 5.53
C PHE A 342 -19.01 -5.64 4.97
N ARG A 343 -20.01 -5.45 5.85
CA ARG A 343 -21.39 -5.09 5.46
C ARG A 343 -21.71 -3.64 5.83
N ALA A 344 -22.22 -2.88 4.87
CA ALA A 344 -22.63 -1.49 5.12
C ALA A 344 -23.79 -1.43 6.12
N GLY A 345 -23.70 -0.52 7.09
CA GLY A 345 -24.70 -0.36 8.16
C GLY A 345 -24.53 -1.29 9.36
N TYR A 346 -23.63 -2.28 9.31
CA TYR A 346 -23.38 -3.20 10.40
C TYR A 346 -22.07 -2.85 11.10
N ARG A 347 -22.06 -2.97 12.44
CA ARG A 347 -20.88 -2.67 13.27
C ARG A 347 -20.55 -3.85 14.16
N LEU A 348 -19.26 -3.98 14.48
CA LEU A 348 -18.77 -4.98 15.43
C LEU A 348 -19.41 -4.81 16.81
N GLN A 349 -19.54 -3.55 17.26
CA GLN A 349 -20.09 -3.22 18.58
C GLN A 349 -21.49 -3.78 18.78
N THR A 350 -22.36 -3.69 17.76
CA THR A 350 -23.71 -4.25 17.81
C THR A 350 -23.70 -5.76 17.98
N ARG A 351 -22.75 -6.48 17.34
CA ARG A 351 -22.65 -7.95 17.50
C ARG A 351 -22.10 -8.35 18.85
N VAL A 352 -21.12 -7.61 19.37
CA VAL A 352 -20.59 -7.84 20.72
C VAL A 352 -21.70 -7.63 21.74
N LEU A 353 -22.51 -6.58 21.60
CA LEU A 353 -23.65 -6.33 22.48
C LEU A 353 -24.67 -7.48 22.43
N LEU A 354 -25.08 -7.92 21.24
CA LEU A 354 -26.01 -9.04 21.08
C LEU A 354 -25.47 -10.35 21.66
N LEU A 355 -24.16 -10.61 21.51
CA LEU A 355 -23.52 -11.78 22.12
C LEU A 355 -23.58 -11.70 23.66
N ILE A 356 -23.28 -10.54 24.23
CA ILE A 356 -23.35 -10.32 25.69
C ILE A 356 -24.79 -10.50 26.18
N GLU A 357 -25.77 -9.92 25.49
CA GLU A 357 -27.18 -10.05 25.82
C GLU A 357 -27.66 -11.51 25.79
N GLN A 358 -27.28 -12.26 24.75
CA GLN A 358 -27.57 -13.70 24.66
C GLN A 358 -26.98 -14.46 25.85
N ILE A 359 -25.69 -14.24 26.14
CA ILE A 359 -25.01 -14.89 27.27
C ILE A 359 -25.72 -14.54 28.59
N SER A 360 -26.02 -13.26 28.83
CA SER A 360 -26.71 -12.79 30.04
C SER A 360 -28.11 -13.39 30.18
N SER A 361 -28.87 -13.52 29.08
CA SER A 361 -30.20 -14.12 29.10
C SER A 361 -30.17 -15.60 29.48
N TYR A 362 -29.22 -16.37 28.94
CA TYR A 362 -29.07 -17.78 29.32
C TYR A 362 -28.60 -17.93 30.77
N MET A 363 -27.67 -17.09 31.24
CA MET A 363 -27.24 -17.08 32.63
C MET A 363 -28.40 -16.76 33.60
N ALA A 364 -29.28 -15.81 33.24
CA ALA A 364 -30.44 -15.45 34.06
C ALA A 364 -31.43 -16.62 34.21
N ASN A 365 -31.49 -17.52 33.22
CA ASN A 365 -32.32 -18.71 33.24
C ASN A 365 -31.60 -19.94 33.83
N SER A 366 -30.44 -19.76 34.47
CA SER A 366 -29.60 -20.85 35.00
C SER A 366 -29.23 -21.90 33.94
N ALA A 367 -29.22 -21.51 32.66
CA ALA A 367 -28.82 -22.39 31.57
C ALA A 367 -27.30 -22.36 31.41
N PRO A 368 -26.63 -23.51 31.23
CA PRO A 368 -25.20 -23.55 30.94
C PRO A 368 -24.91 -22.90 29.58
N VAL A 369 -23.86 -22.08 29.51
CA VAL A 369 -23.44 -21.37 28.29
C VAL A 369 -22.00 -21.67 27.95
N THR A 370 -21.76 -22.09 26.71
CA THR A 370 -20.41 -22.31 26.15
C THR A 370 -20.28 -21.50 24.88
N THR A 371 -19.19 -20.73 24.76
CA THR A 371 -18.89 -19.94 23.55
C THR A 371 -17.66 -20.53 22.85
N VAL A 372 -17.77 -20.74 21.53
CA VAL A 372 -16.66 -21.24 20.70
C VAL A 372 -16.22 -20.12 19.75
N PHE A 373 -14.95 -19.73 19.82
CA PHE A 373 -14.35 -18.77 18.91
C PHE A 373 -13.50 -19.51 17.88
N VAL A 374 -13.77 -19.25 16.60
CA VAL A 374 -13.04 -19.84 15.46
C VAL A 374 -12.36 -18.71 14.71
N ASP A 375 -11.05 -18.83 14.50
CA ASP A 375 -10.27 -17.91 13.68
C ASP A 375 -9.56 -18.70 12.56
N PHE A 376 -9.68 -18.22 11.33
CA PHE A 376 -9.09 -18.87 10.17
C PHE A 376 -7.68 -18.34 9.91
N LYS A 377 -6.70 -19.23 9.83
CA LYS A 377 -5.33 -18.87 9.46
C LYS A 377 -5.33 -18.36 8.01
N SER A 378 -4.77 -17.17 7.80
CA SER A 378 -4.50 -16.60 6.47
C SER A 378 -5.69 -16.71 5.49
N ALA A 379 -6.90 -16.38 5.96
CA ALA A 379 -8.15 -16.66 5.25
C ALA A 379 -8.26 -16.11 3.81
N PHE A 380 -7.60 -14.99 3.50
CA PHE A 380 -7.57 -14.42 2.15
C PHE A 380 -6.49 -15.05 1.27
N ASP A 381 -5.37 -15.44 1.88
CA ASP A 381 -4.20 -15.99 1.17
C ASP A 381 -4.45 -17.45 0.76
N GLN A 382 -5.20 -18.20 1.56
CA GLN A 382 -5.51 -19.62 1.32
C GLN A 382 -6.90 -19.84 0.74
N LEU A 383 -7.45 -18.84 0.04
CA LEU A 383 -8.78 -18.93 -0.53
C LEU A 383 -8.80 -19.92 -1.71
N TRP A 384 -9.62 -20.95 -1.60
CA TRP A 384 -9.84 -21.89 -2.69
C TRP A 384 -10.76 -21.32 -3.76
N PHE A 385 -10.18 -20.90 -4.90
CA PHE A 385 -10.91 -20.19 -5.95
C PHE A 385 -12.02 -21.02 -6.59
N GLU A 386 -11.78 -22.28 -6.95
CA GLU A 386 -12.80 -23.13 -7.58
C GLU A 386 -14.01 -23.35 -6.67
N GLY A 387 -13.77 -23.63 -5.39
CA GLY A 387 -14.83 -23.80 -4.40
C GLY A 387 -15.61 -22.50 -4.17
N CYS A 388 -14.95 -21.34 -4.22
CA CYS A 388 -15.61 -20.04 -4.15
C CYS A 388 -16.55 -19.82 -5.35
N LEU A 389 -16.07 -20.08 -6.57
CA LEU A 389 -16.88 -19.96 -7.79
C LEU A 389 -18.07 -20.93 -7.79
N GLY A 390 -17.85 -22.20 -7.43
CA GLY A 390 -18.93 -23.19 -7.29
C GLY A 390 -19.97 -22.77 -6.25
N LYS A 391 -19.55 -22.19 -5.12
CA LYS A 391 -20.45 -21.63 -4.11
C LYS A 391 -21.28 -20.47 -4.66
N LEU A 392 -20.68 -19.56 -5.45
CA LEU A 392 -21.42 -18.44 -6.05
C LEU A 392 -22.50 -18.94 -7.02
N ILE A 393 -22.19 -19.94 -7.85
CA ILE A 393 -23.14 -20.58 -8.76
C ILE A 393 -24.29 -21.22 -7.97
N ARG A 394 -23.99 -21.95 -6.91
CA ARG A 394 -25.01 -22.59 -6.05
C ARG A 394 -25.89 -21.59 -5.31
N LEU A 395 -25.35 -20.43 -4.93
CA LEU A 395 -26.12 -19.30 -4.39
C LEU A 395 -26.91 -18.55 -5.48
N GLY A 396 -26.83 -19.01 -6.72
CA GLY A 396 -27.56 -18.53 -7.88
C GLY A 396 -27.02 -17.27 -8.52
N ILE A 397 -25.88 -16.76 -8.07
CA ILE A 397 -25.29 -15.52 -8.60
C ILE A 397 -25.24 -15.57 -10.13
N PRO A 398 -25.70 -14.52 -10.85
CA PRO A 398 -25.76 -14.57 -12.30
C PRO A 398 -24.39 -14.84 -12.93
N ASN A 399 -24.40 -15.58 -14.03
CA ASN A 399 -23.19 -16.10 -14.68
C ASN A 399 -22.22 -14.98 -15.09
N ALA A 400 -22.72 -13.80 -15.48
CA ALA A 400 -21.88 -12.65 -15.80
C ALA A 400 -21.01 -12.21 -14.61
N TYR A 401 -21.57 -12.18 -13.39
CA TYR A 401 -20.81 -11.84 -12.18
C TYR A 401 -19.79 -12.92 -11.83
N VAL A 402 -20.18 -14.19 -11.93
CA VAL A 402 -19.27 -15.32 -11.65
C VAL A 402 -18.09 -15.33 -12.62
N LYS A 403 -18.35 -15.18 -13.93
CA LYS A 403 -17.30 -15.10 -14.96
C LYS A 403 -16.38 -13.90 -14.74
N TRP A 404 -16.92 -12.73 -14.42
CA TRP A 404 -16.10 -11.55 -14.13
C TRP A 404 -15.21 -11.77 -12.88
N ILE A 405 -15.76 -12.35 -11.79
CA ILE A 405 -15.00 -12.69 -10.57
C ILE A 405 -13.91 -13.72 -10.89
N GLN A 406 -14.23 -14.75 -11.69
CA GLN A 406 -13.26 -15.74 -12.14
C GLN A 406 -12.10 -15.08 -12.89
N THR A 407 -12.39 -14.22 -13.87
CA THR A 407 -11.37 -13.48 -14.59
C THR A 407 -10.58 -12.55 -13.67
N TRP A 408 -11.20 -11.96 -12.64
CA TRP A 408 -10.53 -11.09 -11.67
C TRP A 408 -9.56 -11.84 -10.74
N LEU A 409 -9.90 -13.08 -10.36
CA LEU A 409 -9.08 -13.94 -9.51
C LEU A 409 -7.89 -14.56 -10.26
N LEU A 410 -8.08 -14.96 -11.53
CA LEU A 410 -7.09 -15.73 -12.27
C LEU A 410 -6.04 -14.88 -12.98
N GLY A 411 -4.81 -15.42 -13.06
CA GLY A 411 -3.70 -14.83 -13.83
C GLY A 411 -3.11 -13.56 -13.21
N ARG A 412 -3.23 -13.41 -11.88
CA ARG A 412 -2.63 -12.30 -11.15
C ARG A 412 -1.13 -12.53 -10.96
N LYS A 413 -0.36 -11.45 -11.03
CA LYS A 413 1.08 -11.46 -10.78
C LYS A 413 1.39 -10.44 -9.71
N ALA A 414 2.24 -10.82 -8.76
CA ALA A 414 2.68 -9.93 -7.69
C ALA A 414 4.20 -9.79 -7.72
N THR A 415 4.68 -8.55 -7.60
CA THR A 415 6.09 -8.25 -7.34
C THR A 415 6.23 -7.88 -5.88
N ILE A 416 7.03 -8.63 -5.13
CA ILE A 416 7.25 -8.40 -3.70
C ILE A 416 8.36 -7.36 -3.53
N GLU A 417 8.10 -6.38 -2.67
CA GLU A 417 9.07 -5.37 -2.27
C GLU A 417 9.16 -5.29 -0.74
N VAL A 418 10.39 -5.33 -0.26
CA VAL A 418 10.75 -5.13 1.14
C VAL A 418 11.26 -3.69 1.30
N LEU A 419 10.56 -2.89 2.12
CA LEU A 419 10.80 -1.46 2.33
C LEU A 419 11.83 -1.14 3.43
#